data_AF-A0AAV5A7P9-F1
#
_entry.id   AF-A0AAV5A7P9-F1
#
_cell.length_a   1.000
_cell.length_b   1.000
_cell.length_c   1.000
_cell.angle_alpha   90.00
_cell.angle_beta   90.00
_cell.angle_gamma   90.00
#
_symmetry.space_group_name_H-M   'P 1'
#
loop_
_entity.id
_entity.type
_entity.pdbx_description
1 polymer ?
#
loop_
_entity_poly.entity_id
_entity_poly.type
_entity_poly.pdbx_seq_one_letter_code
_entity_poly.pdbx_strand_id
1 'polypeptide(L)'
;MSRQLSVLSTTARAIRLSTRRYATAVEGNYFVERKAVKEHAEPFVCIAWVRNVEAEHASHIHHIKEENGGVLPEVPEYDYMNKREKPFPWGYNTLFFNPHANKDMTPSE
;
A
#
# COMPACT_ATOMS: atom_id res chain seq x y z
N MET A 1 -59.27 -31.32 -14.85
CA MET A 1 -57.79 -31.23 -14.86
C MET A 1 -57.23 -30.36 -13.72
N SER A 2 -57.72 -30.46 -12.48
CA SER A 2 -57.36 -29.52 -11.39
C SER A 2 -56.46 -30.12 -10.28
N ARG A 3 -56.31 -31.46 -10.23
CA ARG A 3 -55.55 -32.14 -9.16
C ARG A 3 -54.04 -32.27 -9.39
N GLN A 4 -53.55 -32.13 -10.63
CA GLN A 4 -52.12 -32.24 -10.92
C GLN A 4 -51.31 -30.99 -10.58
N LEU A 5 -51.95 -29.81 -10.61
CA LEU A 5 -51.29 -28.53 -10.33
C LEU A 5 -51.04 -28.30 -8.81
N SER A 6 -51.86 -28.86 -7.92
CA SER A 6 -51.68 -28.71 -6.48
C SER A 6 -50.49 -29.52 -5.94
N VAL A 7 -50.28 -30.73 -6.45
CA VAL A 7 -49.17 -31.61 -6.04
C VAL A 7 -47.81 -31.00 -6.42
N LEU A 8 -47.72 -30.40 -7.62
CA LEU A 8 -46.52 -29.69 -8.09
C LEU A 8 -46.17 -28.46 -7.24
N SER A 9 -47.16 -27.73 -6.72
CA SER A 9 -46.91 -26.59 -5.84
C SER A 9 -46.39 -27.01 -4.45
N THR A 10 -46.84 -28.16 -3.97
CA THR A 10 -46.49 -28.65 -2.63
C THR A 10 -45.07 -29.24 -2.62
N THR A 11 -44.70 -29.97 -3.67
CA THR A 11 -43.34 -30.51 -3.85
C THR A 11 -42.31 -29.40 -4.05
N ALA A 12 -42.62 -28.38 -4.86
CA ALA A 12 -41.74 -27.22 -5.04
C ALA A 12 -41.52 -26.45 -3.73
N ARG A 13 -42.54 -26.35 -2.86
CA ARG A 13 -42.42 -25.68 -1.55
C ARG A 13 -41.61 -26.51 -0.55
N ALA A 14 -41.75 -27.84 -0.57
CA ALA A 14 -40.94 -28.76 0.24
C ALA A 14 -39.46 -28.76 -0.17
N ILE A 15 -39.17 -28.74 -1.47
CA ILE A 15 -37.80 -28.65 -2.00
C ILE A 15 -37.13 -27.35 -1.54
N ARG A 16 -37.82 -26.20 -1.62
CA ARG A 16 -37.31 -24.91 -1.14
C ARG A 16 -37.09 -24.87 0.38
N LEU A 17 -37.95 -25.53 1.17
CA LEU A 17 -37.73 -25.62 2.62
C LEU A 17 -36.53 -26.52 2.97
N SER A 18 -36.34 -27.61 2.23
CA SER A 18 -35.22 -28.54 2.46
C SER A 18 -33.87 -27.89 2.14
N THR A 19 -33.75 -27.20 1.01
CA THR A 19 -32.52 -26.47 0.61
C THR A 19 -32.16 -25.36 1.60
N ARG A 20 -33.15 -24.67 2.18
CA ARG A 20 -32.90 -23.69 3.26
C ARG A 20 -32.33 -24.31 4.54
N ARG A 21 -32.70 -25.54 4.90
CA ARG A 21 -32.22 -26.20 6.12
C ARG A 21 -30.79 -26.71 6.02
N TYR A 22 -30.32 -27.06 4.82
CA TYR A 22 -28.91 -27.43 4.60
C TYR A 22 -27.98 -26.21 4.62
N ALA A 23 -28.43 -25.04 4.15
CA ALA A 23 -27.64 -23.80 4.19
C ALA A 23 -27.37 -23.29 5.63
N THR A 24 -28.20 -23.68 6.60
CA THR A 24 -28.06 -23.31 8.02
C THR A 24 -27.29 -24.33 8.86
N ALA A 25 -26.83 -25.44 8.26
CA ALA A 25 -26.17 -26.54 8.97
C ALA A 25 -24.63 -26.52 8.87
N VAL A 26 -24.06 -25.62 8.06
CA VAL A 26 -22.62 -25.35 8.07
C VAL A 26 -22.37 -24.37 9.22
N GLU A 27 -21.60 -24.77 10.22
CA GLU A 27 -21.13 -23.85 11.26
C GLU A 27 -20.51 -22.62 10.57
N GLY A 28 -21.13 -21.46 10.77
CA GLY A 28 -20.86 -20.29 9.96
C GLY A 28 -19.47 -19.71 10.23
N ASN A 29 -18.52 -19.97 9.33
CA ASN A 29 -17.15 -19.45 9.43
C ASN A 29 -17.03 -17.94 9.09
N TYR A 30 -18.18 -17.25 8.96
CA TYR A 30 -18.31 -15.87 8.53
C TYR A 30 -17.44 -14.89 9.33
N PHE A 31 -17.39 -15.03 10.66
CA PHE A 31 -16.61 -14.13 11.50
C PHE A 31 -15.10 -14.34 11.35
N VAL A 32 -14.66 -15.58 11.12
CA VAL A 32 -13.25 -15.94 10.91
C VAL A 32 -12.80 -15.43 9.54
N GLU A 33 -13.58 -15.67 8.50
CA GLU A 33 -13.31 -15.17 7.14
C GLU A 33 -13.29 -13.65 7.10
N ARG A 34 -14.24 -12.97 7.76
CA ARG A 34 -14.25 -11.51 7.83
C ARG A 34 -13.06 -10.95 8.61
N LYS A 35 -12.57 -11.66 9.63
CA LYS A 35 -11.36 -11.29 10.37
C LYS A 35 -10.12 -11.42 9.48
N ALA A 36 -9.97 -12.54 8.76
CA ALA A 36 -8.86 -12.76 7.83
C ALA A 36 -8.85 -11.72 6.71
N VAL A 37 -10.01 -11.39 6.11
CA VAL A 37 -10.12 -10.35 5.08
C VAL A 37 -9.65 -8.99 5.61
N LYS A 38 -10.02 -8.62 6.84
CA LYS A 38 -9.53 -7.37 7.45
C LYS A 38 -8.02 -7.42 7.66
N GLU A 39 -7.51 -8.49 8.27
CA GLU A 39 -6.07 -8.64 8.54
C GLU A 39 -5.21 -8.58 7.28
N HIS A 40 -5.69 -9.11 6.15
CA HIS A 40 -5.00 -9.02 4.87
C HIS A 40 -5.21 -7.67 4.15
N ALA A 41 -6.35 -7.01 4.35
CA ALA A 41 -6.63 -5.71 3.74
C ALA A 41 -5.80 -4.57 4.36
N GLU A 42 -5.58 -4.58 5.68
CA GLU A 42 -4.79 -3.55 6.38
C GLU A 42 -3.41 -3.30 5.75
N PRO A 43 -2.51 -4.29 5.61
CA PRO A 43 -1.20 -4.06 5.00
C PRO A 43 -1.30 -3.69 3.52
N PHE A 44 -2.31 -4.18 2.80
CA PHE A 44 -2.50 -3.87 1.38
C PHE A 44 -2.84 -2.39 1.16
N VAL A 45 -3.67 -1.80 2.04
CA VAL A 45 -3.99 -0.37 2.00
C VAL A 45 -2.74 0.47 2.23
N CYS A 46 -1.91 0.11 3.22
CA CYS A 46 -0.64 0.80 3.46
C CYS A 46 0.30 0.71 2.24
N ILE A 47 0.43 -0.47 1.63
CA ILE A 47 1.27 -0.66 0.44
C ILE A 47 0.77 0.18 -0.74
N ALA A 48 -0.54 0.15 -1.00
CA ALA A 48 -1.14 0.94 -2.08
C ALA A 48 -0.94 2.44 -1.87
N TRP A 49 -1.06 2.91 -0.63
CA TRP A 49 -0.82 4.31 -0.29
C TRP A 49 0.65 4.72 -0.51
N VAL A 50 1.61 3.93 0.00
CA VAL A 50 3.05 4.21 -0.20
C VAL A 50 3.39 4.26 -1.69
N ARG A 51 2.84 3.34 -2.50
CA ARG A 51 3.06 3.34 -3.96
C ARG A 51 2.58 4.62 -4.64
N ASN A 52 1.44 5.16 -4.23
CA ASN A 52 0.93 6.42 -4.78
C ASN A 52 1.82 7.60 -4.37
N VAL A 53 2.22 7.67 -3.10
CA VAL A 53 3.10 8.73 -2.59
C VAL A 53 4.47 8.69 -3.26
N GLU A 54 5.04 7.50 -3.50
CA GLU A 54 6.30 7.36 -4.25
C GLU A 54 6.17 7.86 -5.70
N ALA A 55 5.03 7.60 -6.35
CA ALA A 55 4.76 8.11 -7.70
C ALA A 55 4.66 9.65 -7.73
N GLU A 56 4.01 10.24 -6.71
CA GLU A 56 3.93 11.71 -6.54
C GLU A 56 5.30 12.34 -6.25
N HIS A 57 6.14 11.69 -5.44
CA HIS A 57 7.51 12.16 -5.20
C HIS A 57 8.35 12.12 -6.48
N ALA A 58 8.22 11.07 -7.29
CA ALA A 58 8.96 10.95 -8.54
C ALA A 58 8.57 12.04 -9.56
N SER A 59 7.26 12.33 -9.68
CA SER A 59 6.79 13.39 -10.57
C SER A 59 7.19 14.78 -10.08
N HIS A 60 7.14 15.05 -8.77
CA HIS A 60 7.60 16.32 -8.20
C HIS A 60 9.09 16.56 -8.50
N ILE A 61 9.96 15.57 -8.29
CA ILE A 61 11.39 15.69 -8.62
C ILE A 61 11.59 15.95 -10.11
N HIS A 62 10.78 15.33 -10.98
CA HIS A 62 10.84 15.57 -12.41
C HIS A 62 10.45 17.01 -12.78
N HIS A 63 9.34 17.51 -12.25
CA HIS A 63 8.90 18.89 -12.48
C HIS A 63 9.95 19.91 -12.00
N ILE A 64 10.52 19.73 -10.80
CA ILE A 64 11.60 20.60 -10.29
C ILE A 64 12.80 20.60 -11.25
N LYS A 65 13.19 19.44 -11.77
CA LYS A 65 14.30 19.35 -12.73
C LYS A 65 13.96 20.07 -14.02
N GLU A 66 12.77 19.88 -14.56
CA GLU A 66 12.34 20.54 -15.80
C GLU A 66 12.28 22.06 -15.65
N GLU A 67 11.74 22.56 -14.53
CA GLU A 67 11.67 24.00 -14.23
C GLU A 67 13.06 24.64 -14.10
N ASN A 68 14.05 23.88 -13.60
CA ASN A 68 15.42 24.35 -13.41
C ASN A 68 16.37 23.96 -14.57
N GLY A 69 15.82 23.76 -15.78
CA GLY A 69 16.63 23.55 -16.99
C GLY A 69 17.30 22.18 -17.08
N GLY A 70 16.71 21.16 -16.44
CA GLY A 70 17.19 19.77 -16.42
C GLY A 70 18.10 19.42 -15.23
N VAL A 71 18.38 20.38 -14.35
CA VAL A 71 19.27 20.19 -13.18
C VAL A 71 18.45 20.38 -11.90
N LEU A 72 18.70 19.56 -10.88
CA LEU A 72 18.12 19.81 -9.55
C LEU A 72 18.68 21.13 -9.00
N PRO A 73 17.85 22.01 -8.44
CA PRO A 73 18.31 23.24 -7.83
C PRO A 73 19.26 22.92 -6.67
N GLU A 74 20.24 23.80 -6.46
CA GLU A 74 21.15 23.67 -5.33
C GLU A 74 20.35 23.83 -4.01
N VAL A 75 20.52 22.86 -3.10
CA VAL A 75 19.83 22.89 -1.81
C VAL A 75 20.44 24.01 -0.96
N PRO A 76 19.63 24.91 -0.37
CA PRO A 76 20.15 26.01 0.44
C PRO A 76 20.97 25.46 1.60
N GLU A 77 22.19 25.97 1.74
CA GLU A 77 23.12 25.57 2.79
C GLU A 77 22.86 26.39 4.05
N TYR A 78 22.51 25.70 5.13
CA TYR A 78 22.35 26.30 6.45
C TYR A 78 23.46 25.82 7.38
N ASP A 79 23.89 26.67 8.32
CA ASP A 79 25.02 26.39 9.24
C ASP A 79 24.88 25.09 10.06
N TYR A 80 23.65 24.65 10.31
CA TYR A 80 23.37 23.43 11.04
C TYR A 80 23.25 22.18 10.16
N MET A 81 23.09 22.34 8.84
CA MET A 81 23.02 21.23 7.90
C MET A 81 24.43 20.75 7.54
N ASN A 82 24.58 19.43 7.35
CA ASN A 82 25.83 18.82 6.91
C ASN A 82 27.08 19.18 7.74
N LYS A 83 26.92 19.61 9.00
CA LYS A 83 28.04 19.95 9.87
C LYS A 83 28.98 18.75 10.07
N ARG A 84 30.28 18.99 9.95
CA ARG A 84 31.36 18.03 10.18
C ARG A 84 32.44 18.67 11.05
N GLU A 85 32.44 18.36 12.34
CA GLU A 85 33.52 18.79 13.25
C GLU A 85 34.73 17.85 13.18
N LYS A 86 34.48 16.56 12.96
CA LYS A 86 35.49 15.51 12.79
C LYS A 86 35.03 14.56 11.68
N PRO A 87 35.96 14.01 10.86
CA PRO A 87 35.61 13.01 9.87
C PRO A 87 35.17 11.71 10.55
N PHE A 88 34.38 10.89 9.85
CA PHE A 88 34.07 9.54 10.31
C PHE A 88 35.30 8.63 10.15
N PRO A 89 35.39 7.51 10.88
CA PRO A 89 36.52 6.58 10.78
C PRO A 89 36.74 5.96 9.39
N TRP A 90 35.77 6.05 8.48
CA TRP A 90 35.84 5.49 7.12
C TRP A 90 35.79 6.56 6.01
N GLY A 91 35.66 7.85 6.34
CA GLY A 91 35.56 8.93 5.36
C GLY A 91 34.71 10.12 5.82
N TYR A 92 34.43 11.05 4.90
CA TYR A 92 33.66 12.28 5.19
C TYR A 92 32.14 12.09 5.07
N ASN A 93 31.71 11.06 4.34
CA ASN A 93 30.30 10.75 4.08
C ASN A 93 29.75 9.68 5.04
N THR A 94 28.43 9.68 5.20
CA THR A 94 27.72 8.72 6.04
C THR A 94 27.70 7.34 5.40
N LEU A 95 27.41 6.29 6.19
CA LEU A 95 27.35 4.92 5.69
C LEU A 95 26.24 4.71 4.64
N PHE A 96 25.11 5.39 4.81
CA PHE A 96 23.97 5.38 3.88
C PHE A 96 23.94 6.64 3.02
N PHE A 97 25.09 7.07 2.51
CA PHE A 97 25.19 8.21 1.62
C PHE A 97 24.59 7.87 0.24
N ASN A 98 23.71 8.73 -0.27
CA ASN A 98 23.16 8.64 -1.61
C ASN A 98 23.53 9.90 -2.41
N PRO A 99 24.35 9.80 -3.47
CA PRO A 99 24.77 10.97 -4.26
C PRO A 99 23.63 11.69 -4.98
N HIS A 100 22.47 11.03 -5.15
CA HIS A 100 21.29 11.65 -5.75
C HIS A 100 20.50 12.55 -4.79
N ALA A 101 20.66 12.37 -3.48
CA ALA A 101 19.85 13.04 -2.46
C ALA A 101 20.69 13.81 -1.42
N ASN A 102 21.96 13.46 -1.25
CA ASN A 102 22.84 13.99 -0.23
C ASN A 102 24.01 14.75 -0.87
N LYS A 103 24.36 15.91 -0.30
CA LYS A 103 25.55 16.69 -0.67
C LYS A 103 26.81 15.92 -0.26
N ASP A 104 27.78 15.85 -1.18
CA ASP A 104 29.09 15.27 -0.89
C ASP A 104 29.88 16.22 0.03
N MET A 105 30.48 15.64 1.08
CA MET A 105 31.21 16.38 2.12
C MET A 105 32.72 16.19 2.04
N THR A 106 33.23 15.56 0.98
CA THR A 106 34.68 15.50 0.75
C THR A 106 35.24 16.91 0.49
N PRO A 107 36.33 17.33 1.16
CA PRO A 107 36.99 18.61 0.87
C PRO A 107 37.42 18.68 -0.59
N SER A 108 37.10 19.77 -1.30
CA SER A 108 37.70 20.06 -2.60
C SER A 108 39.17 20.44 -2.40
N GLU A 109 40.09 19.74 -3.08
CA GLU A 109 41.54 19.99 -3.05
C GLU A 109 41.92 21.42 -3.49
#